data_AF-A0A1B6F1X9-F1
#
_entry.id   AF-A0A1B6F1X9-F1
#
_cell.length_a   1.000
_cell.length_b   1.000
_cell.length_c   1.000
_cell.angle_alpha   90.00
_cell.angle_beta   90.00
_cell.angle_gamma   90.00
#
_symmetry.space_group_name_H-M   'P 1'
#
loop_
_entity.id
_entity.type
_entity.pdbx_description
1 polymer ?
#
loop_
_entity_poly.entity_id
_entity_poly.type
_entity_poly.pdbx_seq_one_letter_code
_entity_poly.pdbx_strand_id
1 'polypeptide(L)'
;FKHMYSPVVRKFYLKTFFKVNVTIAVDNLYLNNIKCLRRKMSSLLGYSVSVESSLAASGYDGIVYVSSNPPELDKSAPDAIKDALLRAIKVDAALFSEGGVMEVNLPAGRMVYSPTGPLSDYHDVRSFGEAAKKGILRSLKAKFQSPLLVLNQNLKFPNCDLVTILGALEALYMNIQWREDCPDKCPKVKNLGVWSQDHSKLVETVNLAKKLESGRIVARDIADCDPERMAPPRVEEYVRQTFPPGCGISVSV
;
A
#
# COMPACT_ATOMS: atom_id res chain seq x y z
N PHE A 1 28.62 -25.96 -29.53
CA PHE A 1 28.58 -24.67 -28.82
C PHE A 1 27.60 -24.78 -27.65
N LYS A 2 28.13 -25.09 -26.47
CA LYS A 2 27.45 -24.93 -25.18
C LYS A 2 27.33 -23.43 -24.91
N HIS A 3 26.13 -22.93 -24.67
CA HIS A 3 25.96 -21.75 -23.80
C HIS A 3 24.89 -22.03 -22.75
N MET A 4 25.44 -22.38 -21.60
CA MET A 4 24.96 -22.33 -20.23
C MET A 4 24.11 -21.08 -19.95
N TYR A 5 22.79 -21.25 -19.80
CA TYR A 5 21.93 -20.27 -19.13
C TYR A 5 21.67 -20.79 -17.71
N SER A 6 22.33 -20.18 -16.74
CA SER A 6 22.20 -20.51 -15.32
C SER A 6 20.88 -19.95 -14.77
N PRO A 7 20.12 -20.69 -13.95
CA PRO A 7 19.02 -20.13 -13.19
C PRO A 7 19.53 -19.02 -12.25
N VAL A 8 18.80 -17.92 -12.18
CA VAL A 8 19.09 -16.82 -11.25
C VAL A 8 18.61 -17.24 -9.86
N VAL A 9 19.48 -17.91 -9.11
CA VAL A 9 19.25 -18.24 -7.69
C VAL A 9 19.57 -16.99 -6.86
N ARG A 10 18.55 -16.31 -6.33
CA ARG A 10 18.75 -15.27 -5.31
C ARG A 10 18.56 -15.88 -3.92
N LYS A 11 19.65 -16.08 -3.20
CA LYS A 11 19.62 -16.44 -1.78
C LYS A 11 19.30 -15.20 -0.95
N PHE A 12 18.17 -15.21 -0.26
CA PHE A 12 17.90 -14.25 0.82
C PHE A 12 18.36 -14.88 2.13
N TYR A 13 19.33 -14.25 2.80
CA TYR A 13 19.76 -14.64 4.15
C TYR A 13 19.06 -13.73 5.16
N LEU A 14 18.04 -14.24 5.87
CA LEU A 14 17.64 -13.61 7.14
C LEU A 14 18.68 -13.99 8.19
N LYS A 15 19.33 -12.98 8.78
CA LYS A 15 20.38 -13.17 9.79
C LYS A 15 19.78 -13.00 11.18
N THR A 16 19.22 -14.07 11.72
CA THR A 16 18.96 -14.24 13.15
C THR A 16 19.18 -15.71 13.51
N PHE A 17 19.66 -15.97 14.73
CA PHE A 17 20.09 -17.29 15.23
C PHE A 17 19.12 -18.41 14.79
N PHE A 18 19.65 -19.51 14.25
CA PHE A 18 19.01 -20.60 13.48
C PHE A 18 19.02 -20.43 11.94
N LYS A 19 19.92 -21.19 11.28
CA LYS A 19 19.99 -21.32 9.81
C LYS A 19 18.79 -22.13 9.30
N VAL A 20 17.69 -21.45 8.96
CA VAL A 20 16.69 -22.00 8.02
C VAL A 20 17.04 -21.46 6.64
N ASN A 21 17.55 -22.32 5.74
CA ASN A 21 17.90 -21.93 4.37
C ASN A 21 16.67 -22.01 3.46
N VAL A 22 15.82 -20.99 3.46
CA VAL A 22 14.73 -20.90 2.47
C VAL A 22 15.33 -20.44 1.13
N THR A 23 15.47 -21.37 0.17
CA THR A 23 15.88 -21.05 -1.20
C THR A 23 14.64 -20.95 -2.08
N ILE A 24 14.34 -19.73 -2.54
CA ILE A 24 13.23 -19.47 -3.48
C ILE A 24 13.82 -19.53 -4.90
N ALA A 25 13.53 -20.61 -5.64
CA ALA A 25 13.79 -20.67 -7.07
C ALA A 25 12.52 -20.28 -7.84
N VAL A 26 12.65 -19.32 -8.75
CA VAL A 26 11.56 -18.87 -9.63
C VAL A 26 11.70 -19.59 -10.96
N ASP A 27 10.83 -20.56 -11.23
CA ASP A 27 10.82 -21.28 -12.49
C ASP A 27 10.07 -20.47 -13.57
N ASN A 28 10.72 -20.30 -14.72
CA ASN A 28 10.23 -19.55 -15.88
C ASN A 28 9.12 -20.33 -16.64
N LEU A 29 7.98 -20.60 -16.00
CA LEU A 29 6.82 -21.24 -16.63
C LEU A 29 5.64 -20.27 -16.80
N TYR A 30 5.39 -19.99 -18.08
CA TYR A 30 4.53 -19.00 -18.75
C TYR A 30 3.09 -18.81 -18.21
N LEU A 31 2.64 -17.53 -18.29
CA LEU A 31 1.30 -16.92 -18.40
C LEU A 31 0.09 -17.47 -17.59
N ASN A 32 -0.12 -18.79 -17.50
CA ASN A 32 -1.23 -19.38 -16.74
C ASN A 32 -0.97 -19.38 -15.22
N ASN A 33 0.29 -19.56 -14.81
CA ASN A 33 0.69 -19.48 -13.39
C ASN A 33 0.52 -18.06 -12.82
N ILE A 34 0.66 -17.03 -13.66
CA ILE A 34 0.47 -15.62 -13.28
C ILE A 34 -0.99 -15.35 -12.87
N LYS A 35 -1.96 -16.00 -13.52
CA LYS A 35 -3.39 -15.85 -13.17
C LYS A 35 -3.73 -16.48 -11.82
N CYS A 36 -3.14 -17.64 -11.49
CA CYS A 36 -3.30 -18.30 -10.19
C CYS A 36 -2.66 -17.46 -9.06
N LEU A 37 -1.46 -16.92 -9.29
CA LEU A 37 -0.81 -15.97 -8.38
C LEU A 37 -1.64 -14.70 -8.18
N ARG A 38 -2.20 -14.13 -9.26
CA ARG A 38 -3.02 -12.90 -9.21
C ARG A 38 -4.23 -13.04 -8.29
N ARG A 39 -4.86 -14.23 -8.29
CA ARG A 39 -6.10 -14.52 -7.57
C ARG A 39 -5.87 -14.83 -6.07
N LYS A 40 -4.67 -15.27 -5.69
CA LYS A 40 -4.26 -15.51 -4.29
C LYS A 40 -3.45 -14.37 -3.67
N MET A 41 -2.66 -13.61 -4.43
CA MET A 41 -2.01 -12.39 -3.88
C MET A 41 -3.03 -11.31 -3.51
N SER A 42 -4.15 -11.21 -4.23
CA SER A 42 -5.30 -10.40 -3.79
C SER A 42 -5.91 -10.87 -2.46
N SER A 43 -5.72 -12.15 -2.08
CA SER A 43 -6.25 -12.69 -0.82
C SER A 43 -5.45 -12.27 0.41
N LEU A 44 -4.16 -11.94 0.29
CA LEU A 44 -3.33 -11.53 1.42
C LEU A 44 -3.69 -10.14 1.96
N LEU A 45 -4.19 -9.25 1.10
CA LEU A 45 -4.63 -7.91 1.54
C LEU A 45 -5.96 -8.00 2.30
N GLY A 46 -6.85 -8.93 1.94
CA GLY A 46 -8.18 -9.07 2.55
C GLY A 46 -9.20 -8.01 2.13
N TYR A 47 -8.80 -7.00 1.34
CA TYR A 47 -9.65 -5.93 0.80
C TYR A 47 -9.35 -5.67 -0.68
N SER A 48 -10.28 -5.05 -1.40
CA SER A 48 -10.06 -4.68 -2.81
C SER A 48 -9.22 -3.41 -2.92
N VAL A 49 -8.29 -3.40 -3.89
CA VAL A 49 -7.56 -2.20 -4.31
C VAL A 49 -7.82 -2.00 -5.79
N SER A 50 -8.49 -0.90 -6.13
CA SER A 50 -9.00 -0.58 -7.46
C SER A 50 -8.48 0.77 -7.95
N VAL A 51 -8.38 0.91 -9.27
CA VAL A 51 -8.02 2.17 -9.92
C VAL A 51 -9.30 2.84 -10.36
N GLU A 52 -9.45 4.10 -10.01
CA GLU A 52 -10.60 4.91 -10.42
C GLU A 52 -10.22 5.86 -11.54
N SER A 53 -11.18 6.10 -12.44
CA SER A 53 -11.03 7.06 -13.55
C SER A 53 -11.48 8.47 -13.18
N SER A 54 -12.23 8.62 -12.09
CA SER A 54 -12.84 9.89 -11.68
C SER A 54 -12.80 10.07 -10.17
N LEU A 55 -12.54 11.31 -9.73
CA LEU A 55 -12.71 11.74 -8.34
C LEU A 55 -14.16 11.67 -7.87
N ALA A 56 -15.11 11.71 -8.80
CA ALA A 56 -16.54 11.59 -8.53
C ALA A 56 -17.04 10.14 -8.62
N ALA A 57 -16.14 9.16 -8.57
CA ALA A 57 -16.53 7.76 -8.50
C ALA A 57 -17.42 7.51 -7.27
N SER A 58 -18.55 6.84 -7.49
CA SER A 58 -19.46 6.41 -6.43
C SER A 58 -18.90 5.20 -5.68
N GLY A 59 -19.33 4.98 -4.43
CA GLY A 59 -18.93 3.81 -3.63
C GLY A 59 -17.76 4.06 -2.67
N TYR A 60 -17.28 5.30 -2.63
CA TYR A 60 -16.30 5.77 -1.67
C TYR A 60 -16.95 6.65 -0.61
N ASP A 61 -16.56 6.47 0.66
CA ASP A 61 -17.15 7.17 1.80
C ASP A 61 -16.24 8.26 2.38
N GLY A 62 -15.13 8.53 1.69
CA GLY A 62 -14.27 9.66 1.96
C GLY A 62 -13.00 9.63 1.13
N ILE A 63 -12.38 10.80 0.97
CA ILE A 63 -11.14 10.97 0.20
C ILE A 63 -9.95 11.07 1.15
N VAL A 64 -8.81 10.50 0.79
CA VAL A 64 -7.52 10.76 1.44
C VAL A 64 -6.62 11.42 0.42
N TYR A 65 -6.38 12.72 0.59
CA TYR A 65 -5.55 13.51 -0.32
C TYR A 65 -4.15 13.68 0.26
N VAL A 66 -3.15 13.17 -0.45
CA VAL A 66 -1.74 13.33 -0.09
C VAL A 66 -1.11 14.37 -0.98
N SER A 67 -0.52 15.41 -0.40
CA SER A 67 0.17 16.46 -1.17
C SER A 67 1.46 16.89 -0.50
N SER A 68 2.39 17.36 -1.32
CA SER A 68 3.67 17.94 -0.87
C SER A 68 3.73 19.46 -1.01
N ASN A 69 2.74 20.05 -1.67
CA ASN A 69 2.67 21.49 -1.89
C ASN A 69 1.71 22.13 -0.87
N PRO A 70 2.00 23.36 -0.41
CA PRO A 70 1.02 24.15 0.32
C PRO A 70 -0.28 24.29 -0.48
N PRO A 71 -1.46 24.26 0.16
CA PRO A 71 -2.76 24.38 -0.50
C PRO A 71 -2.87 25.50 -1.54
N GLU A 72 -2.28 26.67 -1.27
CA GLU A 72 -2.32 27.84 -2.15
C GLU A 72 -1.46 27.67 -3.41
N LEU A 73 -0.39 26.86 -3.31
CA LEU A 73 0.60 26.67 -4.36
C LEU A 73 0.41 25.35 -5.13
N ASP A 74 -0.48 24.48 -4.66
CA ASP A 74 -0.74 23.17 -5.26
C ASP A 74 -1.54 23.30 -6.56
N LYS A 75 -0.84 23.49 -7.68
CA LYS A 75 -1.43 23.62 -9.01
C LYS A 75 -1.96 22.30 -9.57
N SER A 76 -1.48 21.17 -9.06
CA SER A 76 -1.93 19.83 -9.46
C SER A 76 -3.12 19.33 -8.65
N ALA A 77 -3.54 20.06 -7.60
CA ALA A 77 -4.75 19.75 -6.87
C ALA A 77 -5.99 19.95 -7.78
N PRO A 78 -6.89 18.96 -7.88
CA PRO A 78 -8.18 19.12 -8.56
C PRO A 78 -9.02 20.24 -7.92
N ASP A 79 -9.79 20.96 -8.72
CA ASP A 79 -10.53 22.17 -8.27
C ASP A 79 -11.39 21.93 -7.02
N ALA A 80 -12.18 20.85 -7.00
CA ALA A 80 -13.04 20.52 -5.85
C ALA A 80 -12.25 20.25 -4.55
N ILE A 81 -11.04 19.68 -4.65
CA ILE A 81 -10.15 19.46 -3.51
C ILE A 81 -9.50 20.79 -3.10
N LYS A 82 -9.04 21.57 -4.08
CA LYS A 82 -8.42 22.88 -3.85
C LYS A 82 -9.36 23.84 -3.13
N ASP A 83 -10.63 23.90 -3.52
CA ASP A 83 -11.64 24.72 -2.86
C ASP A 83 -11.87 24.33 -1.40
N ALA A 84 -11.82 23.03 -1.09
CA ALA A 84 -11.91 22.56 0.30
C ALA A 84 -10.67 22.97 1.11
N LEU A 85 -9.47 22.81 0.56
CA LEU A 85 -8.22 23.18 1.23
C LEU A 85 -8.10 24.68 1.47
N LEU A 86 -8.47 25.52 0.49
CA LEU A 86 -8.44 26.98 0.61
C LEU A 86 -9.45 27.52 1.63
N ARG A 87 -10.54 26.80 1.88
CA ARG A 87 -11.46 27.12 2.99
C ARG A 87 -10.87 26.69 4.32
N ALA A 88 -10.27 25.50 4.39
CA ALA A 88 -9.71 24.95 5.62
C ALA A 88 -8.48 25.73 6.13
N ILE A 89 -7.58 26.17 5.24
CA ILE A 89 -6.36 26.92 5.62
C ILE A 89 -6.67 28.30 6.25
N LYS A 90 -7.83 28.89 5.93
CA LYS A 90 -8.31 30.13 6.56
C LYS A 90 -8.72 29.95 8.01
N VAL A 91 -9.04 28.72 8.40
CA VAL A 91 -9.49 28.36 9.75
C VAL A 91 -8.32 27.81 10.56
N ASP A 92 -7.48 26.98 9.94
CA ASP A 92 -6.35 26.32 10.58
C ASP A 92 -5.05 26.60 9.83
N ALA A 93 -4.22 27.46 10.41
CA ALA A 93 -2.90 27.80 9.87
C ALA A 93 -1.91 26.62 9.90
N ALA A 94 -2.14 25.61 10.75
CA ALA A 94 -1.30 24.43 10.86
C ALA A 94 -1.72 23.30 9.89
N LEU A 95 -2.74 23.53 9.04
CA LEU A 95 -3.27 22.50 8.15
C LEU A 95 -2.20 21.87 7.24
N PHE A 96 -1.22 22.64 6.78
CA PHE A 96 -0.14 22.12 5.92
C PHE A 96 0.90 21.28 6.68
N SER A 97 1.06 21.45 7.98
CA SER A 97 1.97 20.62 8.79
C SER A 97 1.27 19.41 9.40
N GLU A 98 0.02 19.58 9.87
CA GLU A 98 -0.70 18.57 10.64
C GLU A 98 -1.73 17.78 9.82
N GLY A 99 -2.19 18.32 8.70
CA GLY A 99 -3.33 17.78 7.97
C GLY A 99 -4.65 18.01 8.70
N GLY A 100 -5.74 17.41 8.19
CA GLY A 100 -7.05 17.66 8.78
C GLY A 100 -8.18 16.87 8.12
N VAL A 101 -9.35 16.86 8.76
CA VAL A 101 -10.58 16.30 8.19
C VAL A 101 -11.53 17.44 7.87
N MET A 102 -12.08 17.43 6.66
CA MET A 102 -12.95 18.50 6.16
C MET A 102 -14.01 17.96 5.23
N GLU A 103 -15.03 18.77 4.96
CA GLU A 103 -16.04 18.50 3.94
C GLU A 103 -15.51 18.82 2.54
N VAL A 104 -15.95 18.05 1.55
CA VAL A 104 -15.59 18.25 0.14
C VAL A 104 -16.83 18.11 -0.73
N ASN A 105 -16.95 18.95 -1.76
CA ASN A 105 -18.07 18.91 -2.70
C ASN A 105 -17.85 17.82 -3.77
N LEU A 106 -17.75 16.56 -3.32
CA LEU A 106 -17.63 15.35 -4.13
C LEU A 106 -18.55 14.28 -3.55
N PRO A 107 -18.92 13.22 -4.30
CA PRO A 107 -19.80 12.15 -3.81
C PRO A 107 -19.35 11.49 -2.49
N ALA A 108 -18.04 11.48 -2.24
CA ALA A 108 -17.46 10.97 -1.00
C ALA A 108 -17.79 11.84 0.24
N GLY A 109 -18.21 13.09 0.05
CA GLY A 109 -18.70 14.06 1.06
C GLY A 109 -17.65 14.62 2.02
N ARG A 110 -16.63 13.83 2.36
CA ARG A 110 -15.60 14.17 3.35
C ARG A 110 -14.21 13.78 2.86
N MET A 111 -13.21 14.48 3.35
CA MET A 111 -11.81 14.30 2.99
C MET A 111 -10.91 14.38 4.21
N VAL A 112 -9.88 13.53 4.23
CA VAL A 112 -8.68 13.69 5.04
C VAL A 112 -7.60 14.31 4.15
N TYR A 113 -7.12 15.49 4.52
CA TYR A 113 -5.90 16.06 3.97
C TYR A 113 -4.71 15.55 4.77
N SER A 114 -3.72 14.97 4.08
CA SER A 114 -2.51 14.45 4.69
C SER A 114 -1.26 14.97 3.97
N PRO A 115 -0.72 16.11 4.41
CA PRO A 115 0.45 16.71 3.78
C PRO A 115 1.72 15.96 4.15
N THR A 116 2.74 16.04 3.29
CA THR A 116 4.12 15.69 3.69
C THR A 116 4.72 16.72 4.64
N GLY A 117 4.10 17.89 4.76
CA GLY A 117 4.71 19.10 5.29
C GLY A 117 5.75 19.68 4.32
N PRO A 118 6.43 20.77 4.73
CA PRO A 118 7.49 21.39 3.94
C PRO A 118 8.64 20.40 3.67
N LEU A 119 8.91 20.12 2.39
CA LEU A 119 10.03 19.27 2.01
C LEU A 119 11.34 20.08 2.00
N SER A 120 12.27 19.70 2.88
CA SER A 120 13.66 20.19 2.86
C SER A 120 14.58 19.28 2.06
N ASP A 121 15.86 19.65 1.91
CA ASP A 121 16.87 18.85 1.20
C ASP A 121 17.22 17.51 1.89
N TYR A 122 16.83 17.35 3.15
CA TYR A 122 16.97 16.08 3.88
C TYR A 122 15.80 15.13 3.65
N HIS A 123 14.71 15.60 3.03
CA HIS A 123 13.56 14.78 2.74
C HIS A 123 13.69 14.09 1.39
N ASP A 124 13.19 12.86 1.32
CA ASP A 124 13.10 12.08 0.09
C ASP A 124 11.69 11.57 -0.14
N VAL A 125 11.53 10.72 -1.17
CA VAL A 125 10.25 10.14 -1.59
C VAL A 125 9.50 9.41 -0.47
N ARG A 126 10.19 8.94 0.59
CA ARG A 126 9.56 8.27 1.74
C ARG A 126 8.58 9.18 2.48
N SER A 127 8.80 10.50 2.44
CA SER A 127 7.91 11.49 3.05
C SER A 127 6.46 11.35 2.56
N PHE A 128 6.27 10.97 1.29
CA PHE A 128 4.95 10.72 0.71
C PHE A 128 4.30 9.45 1.26
N GLY A 129 5.09 8.39 1.48
CA GLY A 129 4.63 7.16 2.11
C GLY A 129 4.21 7.38 3.56
N GLU A 130 5.01 8.14 4.32
CA GLU A 130 4.68 8.50 5.71
C GLU A 130 3.42 9.39 5.77
N ALA A 131 3.27 10.35 4.86
CA ALA A 131 2.07 11.16 4.75
C ALA A 131 0.84 10.30 4.39
N ALA A 132 0.95 9.37 3.44
CA ALA A 132 -0.14 8.47 3.09
C ALA A 132 -0.54 7.58 4.28
N LYS A 133 0.45 7.04 4.99
CA LYS A 133 0.23 6.22 6.19
C LYS A 133 -0.52 6.99 7.26
N LYS A 134 -0.08 8.23 7.57
CA LYS A 134 -0.78 9.13 8.50
C LYS A 134 -2.22 9.42 8.05
N GLY A 135 -2.42 9.69 6.77
CA GLY A 135 -3.74 10.00 6.19
C GLY A 135 -4.72 8.85 6.31
N ILE A 136 -4.29 7.63 5.97
CA ILE A 136 -5.11 6.42 6.14
C ILE A 136 -5.41 6.15 7.62
N LEU A 137 -4.42 6.25 8.51
CA LEU A 137 -4.68 6.07 9.94
C LEU A 137 -5.68 7.12 10.47
N ARG A 138 -5.61 8.36 9.99
CA ARG A 138 -6.56 9.42 10.34
C ARG A 138 -7.96 9.15 9.77
N SER A 139 -8.06 8.59 8.56
CA SER A 139 -9.34 8.23 7.92
C SER A 139 -10.05 7.09 8.65
N LEU A 140 -9.29 6.08 9.12
CA LEU A 140 -9.82 5.01 9.96
C LEU A 140 -10.41 5.56 11.27
N LYS A 141 -9.71 6.50 11.91
CA LYS A 141 -10.25 7.21 13.10
C LYS A 141 -11.51 8.02 12.80
N ALA A 142 -11.65 8.51 11.56
CA ALA A 142 -12.86 9.17 11.07
C ALA A 142 -13.95 8.18 10.59
N LYS A 143 -13.76 6.87 10.80
CA LYS A 143 -14.69 5.79 10.41
C LYS A 143 -14.91 5.67 8.90
N PHE A 144 -13.85 5.84 8.11
CA PHE A 144 -13.90 5.53 6.67
C PHE A 144 -13.85 4.01 6.51
N GLN A 145 -14.66 3.48 5.59
CA GLN A 145 -14.79 2.06 5.26
C GLN A 145 -14.37 1.77 3.82
N SER A 146 -14.49 2.76 2.94
CA SER A 146 -14.11 2.70 1.53
C SER A 146 -13.41 4.01 1.13
N PRO A 147 -12.18 4.27 1.58
CA PRO A 147 -11.44 5.47 1.21
C PRO A 147 -11.02 5.49 -0.27
N LEU A 148 -11.06 6.68 -0.88
CA LEU A 148 -10.44 6.99 -2.17
C LEU A 148 -9.11 7.72 -1.92
N LEU A 149 -7.99 7.07 -2.20
CA LEU A 149 -6.66 7.67 -2.13
C LEU A 149 -6.40 8.49 -3.40
N VAL A 150 -6.16 9.78 -3.22
CA VAL A 150 -5.86 10.73 -4.30
C VAL A 150 -4.39 11.09 -4.24
N LEU A 151 -3.68 10.77 -5.33
CA LEU A 151 -2.24 10.99 -5.46
C LEU A 151 -1.96 12.38 -6.03
N ASN A 152 -1.00 13.10 -5.43
CA ASN A 152 -0.44 14.34 -5.98
C ASN A 152 0.96 14.05 -6.51
N GLN A 153 1.11 14.11 -7.82
CA GLN A 153 2.39 13.83 -8.47
C GLN A 153 3.41 14.93 -8.18
N ASN A 154 4.66 14.52 -7.99
CA ASN A 154 5.76 15.44 -7.78
C ASN A 154 6.89 15.16 -8.79
N LEU A 155 7.23 16.17 -9.60
CA LEU A 155 8.26 16.07 -10.63
C LEU A 155 9.66 15.77 -10.08
N LYS A 156 9.96 16.18 -8.84
CA LYS A 156 11.23 15.88 -8.15
C LYS A 156 11.31 14.40 -7.77
N PHE A 157 10.18 13.73 -7.56
CA PHE A 157 10.11 12.36 -7.06
C PHE A 157 9.27 11.47 -7.98
N PRO A 158 9.85 10.89 -9.06
CA PRO A 158 9.10 10.13 -10.06
C PRO A 158 8.42 8.85 -9.50
N ASN A 159 8.88 8.34 -8.35
CA ASN A 159 8.31 7.17 -7.69
C ASN A 159 7.31 7.54 -6.56
N CYS A 160 6.91 8.81 -6.43
CA CYS A 160 6.03 9.26 -5.35
C CYS A 160 4.71 8.48 -5.32
N ASP A 161 4.06 8.24 -6.47
CA ASP A 161 2.81 7.49 -6.56
C ASP A 161 2.93 6.09 -5.94
N LEU A 162 3.97 5.34 -6.33
CA LEU A 162 4.22 4.00 -5.80
C LEU A 162 4.44 4.02 -4.28
N VAL A 163 5.27 4.94 -3.79
CA VAL A 163 5.61 5.03 -2.36
C VAL A 163 4.42 5.49 -1.53
N THR A 164 3.59 6.38 -2.07
CA THR A 164 2.33 6.84 -1.45
C THR A 164 1.36 5.68 -1.30
N ILE A 165 1.14 4.90 -2.37
CA ILE A 165 0.27 3.72 -2.33
C ILE A 165 0.82 2.70 -1.32
N LEU A 166 2.13 2.44 -1.32
CA LEU A 166 2.75 1.50 -0.37
C LEU A 166 2.57 1.95 1.09
N GLY A 167 2.74 3.24 1.39
CA GLY A 167 2.49 3.77 2.74
C GLY A 167 1.02 3.67 3.16
N ALA A 168 0.09 3.87 2.22
CA ALA A 168 -1.33 3.68 2.45
C ALA A 168 -1.68 2.21 2.75
N LEU A 169 -1.15 1.27 1.96
CA LEU A 169 -1.39 -0.15 2.17
C LEU A 169 -0.75 -0.65 3.49
N GLU A 170 0.43 -0.14 3.84
CA GLU A 170 1.07 -0.43 5.12
C GLU A 170 0.21 0.00 6.32
N ALA A 171 -0.46 1.16 6.25
CA ALA A 171 -1.39 1.57 7.31
C ALA A 171 -2.58 0.61 7.48
N LEU A 172 -2.97 -0.08 6.41
CA LEU A 172 -4.05 -1.06 6.39
C LEU A 172 -3.59 -2.46 6.81
N TYR A 173 -2.29 -2.70 6.97
CA TYR A 173 -1.77 -3.96 7.50
C TYR A 173 -2.34 -4.26 8.90
N MET A 174 -2.60 -5.54 9.14
CA MET A 174 -2.96 -6.10 10.44
C MET A 174 -2.08 -7.32 10.66
N ASN A 175 -1.49 -7.41 11.84
CA ASN A 175 -0.65 -8.53 12.24
C ASN A 175 -1.46 -9.83 12.29
N ILE A 176 -0.77 -10.96 12.07
CA ILE A 176 -1.39 -12.27 12.01
C ILE A 176 -2.15 -12.62 13.30
N GLN A 177 -1.61 -12.27 14.47
CA GLN A 177 -2.26 -12.56 15.76
C GLN A 177 -3.64 -11.89 15.85
N TRP A 178 -3.75 -10.63 15.42
CA TRP A 178 -5.03 -9.92 15.46
C TRP A 178 -6.02 -10.46 14.42
N ARG A 179 -5.54 -10.94 13.27
CA ARG A 179 -6.40 -11.58 12.27
C ARG A 179 -6.99 -12.91 12.76
N GLU A 180 -6.23 -13.64 13.58
CA GLU A 180 -6.69 -14.87 14.23
C GLU A 180 -7.63 -14.59 15.41
N ASP A 181 -7.27 -13.63 16.27
CA ASP A 181 -7.99 -13.33 17.51
C ASP A 181 -9.27 -12.52 17.27
N CYS A 182 -9.32 -11.73 16.19
CA CYS A 182 -10.42 -10.81 15.85
C CYS A 182 -10.75 -10.84 14.33
N PRO A 183 -11.20 -12.00 13.78
CA PRO A 183 -11.46 -12.15 12.36
C PRO A 183 -12.54 -11.17 11.85
N ASP A 184 -13.56 -10.87 12.65
CA ASP A 184 -14.66 -9.97 12.28
C ASP A 184 -14.24 -8.49 12.14
N LYS A 185 -13.07 -8.13 12.66
CA LYS A 185 -12.49 -6.78 12.55
C LYS A 185 -11.48 -6.66 11.41
N CYS A 186 -11.35 -7.71 10.60
CA CYS A 186 -10.41 -7.79 9.49
C CYS A 186 -11.19 -7.94 8.17
N PRO A 187 -10.85 -7.18 7.12
CA PRO A 187 -9.88 -6.08 7.03
C PRO A 187 -10.35 -4.77 7.71
N LYS A 188 -9.42 -3.81 7.88
CA LYS A 188 -9.71 -2.45 8.38
C LYS A 188 -10.69 -1.65 7.50
N VAL A 189 -10.71 -1.94 6.20
CA VAL A 189 -11.54 -1.29 5.16
C VAL A 189 -12.04 -2.33 4.18
N LYS A 190 -13.16 -2.06 3.51
CA LYS A 190 -13.72 -2.97 2.49
C LYS A 190 -13.03 -2.80 1.14
N ASN A 191 -12.76 -1.55 0.76
CA ASN A 191 -12.14 -1.18 -0.52
C ASN A 191 -11.18 0.00 -0.31
N LEU A 192 -10.14 0.06 -1.13
CA LEU A 192 -9.28 1.22 -1.31
C LEU A 192 -9.25 1.58 -2.80
N GLY A 193 -9.82 2.72 -3.13
CA GLY A 193 -9.73 3.30 -4.47
C GLY A 193 -8.43 4.08 -4.59
N VAL A 194 -7.85 4.11 -5.78
CA VAL A 194 -6.69 4.94 -6.08
C VAL A 194 -6.97 5.75 -7.33
N TRP A 195 -6.79 7.06 -7.22
CA TRP A 195 -6.94 8.00 -8.33
C TRP A 195 -5.70 8.90 -8.41
N SER A 196 -5.29 9.22 -9.63
CA SER A 196 -4.25 10.21 -9.94
C SER A 196 -4.67 10.97 -11.18
N GLN A 197 -4.21 12.21 -11.35
CA GLN A 197 -4.51 13.00 -12.54
C GLN A 197 -3.92 12.35 -13.81
N ASP A 198 -2.69 11.84 -13.72
CA ASP A 198 -2.08 11.04 -14.77
C ASP A 198 -2.40 9.55 -14.58
N HIS A 199 -3.26 9.05 -15.47
CA HIS A 199 -3.72 7.67 -15.46
C HIS A 199 -2.79 6.72 -16.22
N SER A 200 -1.80 7.23 -16.96
CA SER A 200 -1.03 6.46 -17.95
C SER A 200 -0.34 5.23 -17.37
N LYS A 201 0.20 5.34 -16.15
CA LYS A 201 0.90 4.27 -15.44
C LYS A 201 0.19 3.80 -14.17
N LEU A 202 -0.94 4.42 -13.82
CA LEU A 202 -1.59 4.20 -12.52
C LEU A 202 -1.97 2.72 -12.30
N VAL A 203 -2.49 2.06 -13.33
CA VAL A 203 -2.84 0.64 -13.29
C VAL A 203 -1.61 -0.24 -13.03
N GLU A 204 -0.49 0.04 -13.68
CA GLU A 204 0.75 -0.70 -13.48
C GLU A 204 1.32 -0.47 -12.08
N THR A 205 1.33 0.79 -11.63
CA THR A 205 1.80 1.20 -10.30
C THR A 205 0.98 0.55 -9.19
N VAL A 206 -0.36 0.57 -9.27
CA VAL A 206 -1.23 -0.08 -8.29
C VAL A 206 -1.02 -1.60 -8.29
N ASN A 207 -0.89 -2.22 -9.47
CA ASN A 207 -0.59 -3.65 -9.55
C ASN A 207 0.77 -4.00 -8.94
N LEU A 208 1.78 -3.16 -9.15
CA LEU A 208 3.10 -3.33 -8.55
C LEU A 208 3.04 -3.16 -7.02
N ALA A 209 2.36 -2.13 -6.54
CA ALA A 209 2.19 -1.87 -5.10
C ALA A 209 1.51 -3.05 -4.40
N LYS A 210 0.43 -3.61 -4.97
CA LYS A 210 -0.25 -4.80 -4.44
C LYS A 210 0.70 -6.00 -4.31
N LYS A 211 1.56 -6.21 -5.31
CA LYS A 211 2.54 -7.31 -5.30
C LYS A 211 3.59 -7.11 -4.21
N LEU A 212 4.18 -5.91 -4.16
CA LEU A 212 5.20 -5.56 -3.17
C LEU A 212 4.63 -5.65 -1.75
N GLU A 213 3.42 -5.14 -1.53
CA GLU A 213 2.79 -5.18 -0.23
C GLU A 213 2.44 -6.60 0.21
N SER A 214 1.96 -7.45 -0.71
CA SER A 214 1.74 -8.87 -0.38
C SER A 214 3.01 -9.55 0.15
N GLY A 215 4.17 -9.24 -0.44
CA GLY A 215 5.46 -9.72 0.07
C GLY A 215 5.86 -9.10 1.42
N ARG A 216 5.57 -7.82 1.63
CA ARG A 216 5.81 -7.14 2.92
C ARG A 216 4.93 -7.69 4.04
N ILE A 217 3.68 -8.07 3.76
CA ILE A 217 2.79 -8.74 4.70
C ILE A 217 3.41 -10.04 5.17
N VAL A 218 3.83 -10.91 4.24
CA VAL A 218 4.48 -12.19 4.54
C VAL A 218 5.74 -11.97 5.38
N ALA A 219 6.58 -10.99 5.03
CA ALA A 219 7.79 -10.67 5.78
C ALA A 219 7.48 -10.20 7.21
N ARG A 220 6.48 -9.32 7.39
CA ARG A 220 6.06 -8.84 8.72
C ARG A 220 5.41 -9.94 9.55
N ASP A 221 4.57 -10.77 8.94
CA ASP A 221 3.94 -11.88 9.64
C ASP A 221 4.97 -12.87 10.20
N ILE A 222 6.07 -13.12 9.48
CA ILE A 222 7.15 -13.98 9.98
C ILE A 222 8.01 -13.27 11.03
N ALA A 223 8.36 -11.99 10.80
CA ALA A 223 9.36 -11.28 11.60
C ALA A 223 8.83 -10.61 12.87
N ASP A 224 7.56 -10.18 12.88
CA ASP A 224 6.94 -9.38 13.95
C ASP A 224 5.94 -10.20 14.80
N CYS A 225 5.81 -11.49 14.51
CA CYS A 225 4.93 -12.37 15.25
C CYS A 225 5.63 -12.95 16.49
N ASP A 226 4.81 -13.41 17.44
CA ASP A 226 5.27 -14.06 18.65
C ASP A 226 6.06 -15.35 18.31
N PRO A 227 7.20 -15.62 18.98
CA PRO A 227 8.05 -16.76 18.67
C PRO A 227 7.35 -18.13 18.77
N GLU A 228 6.28 -18.26 19.57
CA GLU A 228 5.51 -19.51 19.66
C GLU A 228 4.58 -19.67 18.45
N ARG A 229 4.07 -18.56 17.90
CA ARG A 229 3.22 -18.54 16.70
C ARG A 229 4.04 -18.67 15.41
N MET A 230 5.27 -18.17 15.38
CA MET A 230 6.22 -18.32 14.26
C MET A 230 7.47 -19.12 14.65
N ALA A 231 7.26 -20.22 15.39
CA ALA A 231 8.30 -21.21 15.63
C ALA A 231 8.75 -21.85 14.29
N PRO A 232 9.98 -22.38 14.17
CA PRO A 232 10.50 -22.85 12.88
C PRO A 232 9.58 -23.80 12.09
N PRO A 233 8.91 -24.80 12.70
CA PRO A 233 7.95 -25.65 11.98
C PRO A 233 6.71 -24.87 11.47
N ARG A 234 6.24 -23.87 12.23
CA ARG A 234 5.10 -23.03 11.84
C ARG A 234 5.46 -22.06 10.72
N VAL A 235 6.70 -21.56 10.70
CA VAL A 235 7.21 -20.75 9.57
C VAL A 235 7.23 -21.59 8.29
N GLU A 236 7.72 -22.84 8.35
CA GLU A 236 7.64 -23.75 7.21
C GLU A 236 6.20 -23.92 6.72
N GLU A 237 5.26 -24.21 7.63
CA GLU A 237 3.85 -24.38 7.29
C GLU A 237 3.28 -23.12 6.63
N TYR A 238 3.48 -21.95 7.23
CA TYR A 238 3.03 -20.66 6.71
C TYR A 238 3.60 -20.37 5.31
N VAL A 239 4.89 -20.64 5.08
CA VAL A 239 5.54 -20.45 3.78
C VAL A 239 4.96 -21.41 2.74
N ARG A 240 4.74 -22.69 3.07
CA ARG A 240 4.11 -23.66 2.15
C ARG A 240 2.66 -23.29 1.81
N GLN A 241 1.91 -22.76 2.77
CA GLN A 241 0.54 -22.28 2.54
C GLN A 241 0.50 -21.03 1.66
N THR A 242 1.44 -20.10 1.90
CA THR A 242 1.62 -18.87 1.12
C THR A 242 2.04 -19.17 -0.32
N PHE A 243 2.93 -20.15 -0.51
CA PHE A 243 3.47 -20.58 -1.80
C PHE A 243 3.06 -22.03 -2.11
N PRO A 244 1.79 -22.27 -2.45
CA PRO A 244 1.29 -23.62 -2.71
C PRO A 244 1.91 -24.21 -3.99
N PRO A 245 1.90 -25.54 -4.15
CA PRO A 245 2.34 -26.20 -5.38
C PRO A 245 1.66 -25.60 -6.62
N GLY A 246 2.45 -25.37 -7.68
CA GLY A 246 1.97 -24.77 -8.93
C GLY A 246 1.93 -23.24 -8.94
N CYS A 247 2.36 -22.56 -7.87
CA CYS A 247 2.50 -21.09 -7.86
C CYS A 247 3.77 -20.58 -8.57
N GLY A 248 4.60 -21.45 -9.16
CA GLY A 248 5.85 -21.06 -9.82
C GLY A 248 7.00 -20.72 -8.85
N ILE A 249 6.80 -20.96 -7.56
CA ILE A 249 7.82 -20.90 -6.52
C ILE A 249 7.98 -22.30 -5.93
N SER A 250 9.22 -22.80 -5.90
CA SER A 250 9.56 -24.05 -5.21
C SER A 250 10.04 -23.76 -3.78
N VAL A 251 9.56 -24.57 -2.83
CA VAL A 251 9.89 -24.47 -1.40
C VAL A 251 10.51 -25.79 -0.94
N SER A 252 11.78 -25.72 -0.54
CA SER A 252 12.52 -26.79 0.14
C SER A 252 12.90 -26.35 1.55
N VAL A 253 12.72 -27.23 2.53
CA VAL A 253 13.06 -27.00 3.94
C VAL A 253 14.10 -28.02 4.37
#